data_AF-A0AAW2PIN0-F1
#
_entry.id   AF-A0AAW2PIN0-F1
#
_cell.length_a   1.000
_cell.length_b   1.000
_cell.length_c   1.000
_cell.angle_alpha   90.00
_cell.angle_beta   90.00
_cell.angle_gamma   90.00
#
_symmetry.space_group_name_H-M   'P 1'
#
loop_
_entity.id
_entity.type
_entity.pdbx_description
1 polymer ?
#
loop_
_entity_poly.entity_id
_entity_poly.type
_entity_poly.pdbx_seq_one_letter_code
_entity_poly.pdbx_strand_id
1 'polypeptide(L)'
;MRAVLMWTVNDLPAYGMASGWSTAGVVGCLVCMDDTRAFHLQHGRKTCYFDCHRQFLPDHHPYQRNKKAFMKNRVENKVACPRLSGNQLLDWVADIIPVVEMPLSLPKGYDSDHKWMKKSIF
;
A
#
# COMPACT_ATOMS: atom_id res chain seq x y z
N MET A 1 27.66 26.42 3.26
CA MET A 1 26.18 26.37 3.35
C MET A 1 25.78 25.04 3.97
N ARG A 2 24.78 25.03 4.85
CA ARG A 2 24.14 23.80 5.37
C ARG A 2 22.65 23.89 5.03
N ALA A 3 22.09 22.85 4.45
CA ALA A 3 20.67 22.73 4.15
C ALA A 3 20.13 21.47 4.84
N VAL A 4 18.88 21.51 5.29
CA VAL A 4 18.20 20.39 5.97
C VAL A 4 16.85 20.16 5.29
N LEU A 5 16.53 18.90 5.00
CA LEU A 5 15.23 18.48 4.48
C LEU A 5 14.27 18.26 5.64
N MET A 6 13.16 19.00 5.71
CA MET A 6 12.17 18.85 6.79
C MET A 6 11.04 17.87 6.43
N TRP A 7 10.40 18.05 5.26
CA TRP A 7 9.35 17.15 4.75
C TRP A 7 9.27 17.20 3.23
N THR A 8 8.66 16.18 2.64
CA THR A 8 8.35 16.10 1.21
C THR A 8 6.85 15.96 1.02
N VAL A 9 6.28 16.65 0.03
CA VAL A 9 4.88 16.47 -0.39
C VAL A 9 4.93 15.63 -1.66
N ASN A 10 4.56 14.36 -1.53
CA ASN A 10 4.59 13.40 -2.63
C ASN A 10 3.17 12.98 -2.98
N ASP A 11 2.90 12.80 -4.27
CA ASP A 11 1.73 12.03 -4.70
C ASP A 11 1.98 10.53 -4.47
N LEU A 12 0.97 9.70 -4.69
CA LEU A 12 1.06 8.26 -4.45
C LEU A 12 2.19 7.60 -5.28
N PRO A 13 2.34 7.87 -6.59
CA PRO A 13 3.46 7.34 -7.38
C PRO A 13 4.83 7.80 -6.90
N ALA A 14 5.01 9.10 -6.61
CA ALA A 14 6.29 9.63 -6.13
C ALA A 14 6.65 9.03 -4.77
N TYR A 15 5.67 8.83 -3.90
CA TYR A 15 5.89 8.16 -2.61
C TYR A 15 6.33 6.71 -2.81
N GLY A 16 5.69 5.95 -3.70
CA GLY A 16 6.13 4.59 -4.05
C GLY A 16 7.59 4.56 -4.51
N MET A 17 7.96 5.50 -5.38
CA MET A 17 9.35 5.63 -5.83
C MET A 17 10.32 6.04 -4.71
N ALA A 18 9.92 6.87 -3.76
CA ALA A 18 10.79 7.32 -2.68
C ALA A 18 10.94 6.27 -1.57
N SER A 19 9.83 5.69 -1.12
CA SER A 19 9.78 4.61 -0.11
C SER A 19 10.35 3.29 -0.64
N GLY A 20 10.30 3.07 -1.95
CA GLY A 20 10.66 1.80 -2.56
C GLY A 20 9.52 0.79 -2.59
N TRP A 21 8.30 1.11 -2.13
CA TRP A 21 7.15 0.23 -2.29
C TRP A 21 6.60 0.27 -3.72
N SER A 22 6.36 -0.90 -4.32
CA SER A 22 5.72 -0.97 -5.63
C SER A 22 4.25 -0.55 -5.54
N THR A 23 3.91 0.57 -6.18
CA THR A 23 2.51 1.05 -6.28
C THR A 23 1.73 0.35 -7.40
N ALA A 24 2.34 -0.63 -8.08
CA ALA A 24 1.73 -1.37 -9.17
C ALA A 24 0.93 -2.58 -8.66
N GLY A 25 -0.16 -2.92 -9.36
CA GLY A 25 -0.96 -4.10 -9.03
C GLY A 25 -1.91 -3.88 -7.85
N VAL A 26 -2.39 -4.97 -7.26
CA VAL A 26 -3.42 -5.00 -6.18
C VAL A 26 -2.91 -4.44 -4.85
N VAL A 27 -1.64 -4.70 -4.55
CA VAL A 27 -0.94 -4.35 -3.31
C VAL A 27 -0.29 -2.96 -3.36
N GLY A 28 -0.74 -2.09 -4.26
CA GLY A 28 -0.19 -0.74 -4.43
C GLY A 28 -0.62 0.26 -3.35
N CYS A 29 -1.52 -0.11 -2.44
CA CYS A 29 -1.96 0.79 -1.36
C CYS A 29 -0.91 0.84 -0.24
N LEU A 30 -0.31 2.00 0.00
CA LEU A 30 0.69 2.17 1.07
C LEU A 30 0.13 2.07 2.49
N VAL A 31 -1.19 2.25 2.63
CA VAL A 31 -1.85 2.18 3.95
C VAL A 31 -2.22 0.73 4.28
N CYS A 32 -2.80 0.02 3.31
CA CYS A 32 -3.22 -1.36 3.53
C CYS A 32 -2.09 -2.35 3.28
N MET A 33 -1.14 -2.00 2.40
CA MET A 33 -0.09 -2.87 1.86
C MET A 33 -0.69 -4.20 1.42
N ASP A 34 -0.23 -5.31 1.99
CA ASP A 34 -0.70 -6.65 1.66
C ASP A 34 -2.12 -6.94 2.18
N ASP A 35 -2.62 -6.17 3.15
CA ASP A 35 -3.96 -6.30 3.73
C ASP A 35 -5.05 -5.58 2.91
N THR A 36 -4.71 -5.15 1.69
CA THR A 36 -5.61 -4.50 0.74
C THR A 36 -6.78 -5.40 0.32
N ARG A 37 -7.93 -4.77 0.01
CA ARG A 37 -9.11 -5.42 -0.58
C ARG A 37 -9.19 -5.21 -2.10
N ALA A 38 -8.16 -4.62 -2.70
CA ALA A 38 -8.14 -4.40 -4.12
C ALA A 38 -8.19 -5.73 -4.88
N PHE A 39 -8.72 -5.69 -6.09
CA PHE A 39 -8.97 -6.88 -6.89
C PHE A 39 -8.77 -6.57 -8.37
N HIS A 40 -8.53 -7.61 -9.18
CA HIS A 40 -8.50 -7.45 -10.63
C HIS A 40 -9.92 -7.53 -11.20
N LEU A 41 -10.26 -6.60 -12.08
CA LEU A 41 -11.48 -6.68 -12.87
C LEU A 41 -11.40 -7.90 -13.80
N GLN A 42 -12.39 -8.79 -13.76
CA GLN A 42 -12.35 -10.06 -14.49
C GLN A 42 -12.10 -9.90 -16.00
N HIS A 43 -12.78 -8.94 -16.63
CA HIS A 43 -12.68 -8.73 -18.08
C HIS A 43 -11.60 -7.70 -18.48
N GLY A 44 -11.32 -6.73 -17.61
CA GLY A 44 -10.34 -5.68 -17.90
C GLY A 44 -8.91 -6.00 -17.43
N ARG A 45 -8.75 -6.97 -16.53
CA ARG A 45 -7.51 -7.34 -15.83
C ARG A 45 -6.81 -6.19 -15.07
N LYS A 46 -7.38 -4.98 -15.10
CA LYS A 46 -6.91 -3.82 -14.35
C LYS A 46 -7.20 -3.99 -12.87
N THR A 47 -6.27 -3.52 -12.03
CA THR A 47 -6.51 -3.40 -10.60
C THR A 47 -7.62 -2.39 -10.34
N CYS A 48 -8.52 -2.75 -9.44
CA CYS A 48 -9.57 -1.88 -8.93
C CYS A 48 -9.46 -1.76 -7.41
N TYR A 49 -9.52 -0.52 -6.92
CA TYR A 49 -9.56 -0.18 -5.50
C TYR A 49 -10.97 0.26 -5.07
N PHE A 50 -11.98 0.00 -5.91
CA PHE A 50 -13.36 0.34 -5.60
C PHE A 50 -13.79 -0.35 -4.31
N ASP A 51 -14.54 0.38 -3.48
CA ASP A 51 -15.08 -0.09 -2.20
C ASP A 51 -14.04 -0.42 -1.10
N CYS A 52 -12.74 -0.30 -1.37
CA CYS A 52 -11.69 -0.60 -0.39
C CYS A 52 -11.61 0.45 0.73
N HIS A 53 -12.14 1.65 0.53
CA HIS A 53 -12.06 2.76 1.49
C HIS A 53 -13.04 2.61 2.66
N ARG A 54 -14.11 1.82 2.51
CA ARG A 54 -15.16 1.68 3.54
C ARG A 54 -14.65 1.03 4.83
N GLN A 55 -13.53 0.33 4.78
CA GLN A 55 -12.84 -0.21 5.97
C GLN A 55 -12.32 0.89 6.92
N PHE A 56 -12.14 2.12 6.44
CA PHE A 56 -11.65 3.25 7.24
C PHE A 56 -12.76 4.10 7.86
N LEU A 57 -14.02 3.74 7.62
CA LEU A 57 -15.14 4.43 8.25
C LEU A 57 -15.23 4.06 9.73
N PRO A 58 -15.76 4.96 10.59
CA PRO A 58 -16.03 4.64 11.98
C PRO A 58 -16.90 3.39 12.12
N ASP A 59 -16.77 2.72 13.25
CA ASP A 59 -17.59 1.55 13.56
C ASP A 59 -19.07 1.89 13.48
N HIS A 60 -19.84 0.95 12.92
CA HIS A 60 -21.29 1.07 12.72
C HIS A 60 -21.72 2.19 11.76
N HIS A 61 -20.81 2.75 10.96
CA HIS A 61 -21.19 3.72 9.93
C HIS A 61 -22.23 3.12 8.95
N PRO A 62 -23.33 3.82 8.61
CA PRO A 62 -24.41 3.26 7.78
C PRO A 62 -23.93 2.69 6.44
N TYR A 63 -22.90 3.31 5.86
CA TYR A 63 -22.32 2.83 4.61
C TYR A 63 -21.61 1.49 4.75
N GLN A 64 -21.07 1.09 5.90
CA GLN A 64 -20.51 -0.26 6.08
C GLN A 64 -21.55 -1.36 5.80
N ARG A 65 -22.83 -1.11 6.08
CA ARG A 65 -23.94 -2.06 5.84
C ARG A 65 -24.70 -1.84 4.52
N ASN A 66 -24.31 -0.85 3.73
CA ASN A 66 -25.00 -0.53 2.48
C ASN A 66 -24.63 -1.50 1.36
N LYS A 67 -25.53 -2.45 1.09
CA LYS A 67 -25.41 -3.49 0.05
C LYS A 67 -25.82 -3.05 -1.35
N LYS A 68 -26.32 -1.81 -1.51
CA LYS A 68 -26.93 -1.30 -2.75
C LYS A 68 -26.08 -0.25 -3.45
N ALA A 69 -25.51 0.71 -2.71
CA ALA A 69 -24.77 1.84 -3.28
C ALA A 69 -23.30 1.51 -3.62
N PHE A 70 -22.77 0.40 -3.11
CA PHE A 70 -21.37 -0.01 -3.28
C PHE A 70 -21.31 -1.37 -3.99
N MET A 71 -20.40 -2.27 -3.59
CA MET A 71 -20.42 -3.63 -4.11
C MET A 71 -21.75 -4.32 -3.77
N LYS A 72 -22.39 -4.84 -4.82
CA LYS A 72 -23.67 -5.52 -4.73
C LYS A 72 -23.62 -6.63 -3.68
N ASN A 73 -24.58 -6.59 -2.75
CA ASN A 73 -24.74 -7.59 -1.69
C ASN A 73 -23.55 -7.72 -0.73
N ARG A 74 -22.65 -6.72 -0.68
CA ARG A 74 -21.48 -6.73 0.20
C ARG A 74 -21.65 -5.84 1.42
N VAL A 75 -21.25 -6.37 2.58
CA VAL A 75 -21.12 -5.62 3.84
C VAL A 75 -19.64 -5.57 4.18
N GLU A 76 -19.17 -4.39 4.57
CA GLU A 76 -17.82 -4.23 5.09
C GLU A 76 -17.85 -4.39 6.60
N ASN A 77 -17.23 -5.47 7.09
CA ASN A 77 -17.09 -5.78 8.52
C ASN A 77 -15.62 -5.74 8.97
N LYS A 78 -14.72 -5.34 8.07
CA LYS A 78 -13.29 -5.35 8.36
C LYS A 78 -12.93 -4.10 9.16
N VAL A 79 -12.14 -4.28 10.21
CA VAL A 79 -11.50 -3.19 10.92
C VAL A 79 -10.46 -2.55 9.99
N ALA A 80 -10.30 -1.23 10.09
CA ALA A 80 -9.25 -0.52 9.38
C ALA A 80 -7.88 -1.18 9.62
N CYS A 81 -7.12 -1.40 8.54
CA CYS A 81 -5.75 -1.87 8.66
C CYS A 81 -4.96 -0.90 9.57
N PRO A 82 -4.21 -1.40 10.57
CA PRO A 82 -3.45 -0.55 11.47
C PRO A 82 -2.44 0.29 10.68
N ARG A 83 -2.41 1.59 10.96
CA ARG A 83 -1.37 2.47 10.42
C ARG A 83 -0.04 2.11 11.09
N LEU A 84 0.93 1.68 10.29
CA LEU A 84 2.28 1.47 10.80
C LEU A 84 2.89 2.80 11.25
N SER A 85 3.52 2.78 12.41
CA SER A 85 4.41 3.86 12.85
C SER A 85 5.71 3.86 12.04
N GLY A 86 6.42 4.98 12.04
CA GLY A 86 7.72 5.09 11.36
C GLY A 86 8.72 4.02 11.82
N ASN A 87 8.76 3.71 13.11
CA ASN A 87 9.65 2.68 13.66
C ASN A 87 9.29 1.27 13.19
N GLN A 88 8.00 0.92 13.18
CA GLN A 88 7.55 -0.39 12.67
C GLN A 88 7.87 -0.55 11.19
N LEU A 89 7.73 0.54 10.42
CA LEU A 89 8.07 0.54 9.01
C LEU A 89 9.60 0.41 8.81
N LEU A 90 10.40 1.09 9.64
CA LEU A 90 11.86 1.00 9.63
C LEU A 90 12.34 -0.43 9.93
N ASP A 91 11.80 -1.05 10.97
CA ASP A 91 12.11 -2.43 11.35
C ASP A 91 11.76 -3.40 10.21
N TRP A 92 10.63 -3.18 9.54
CA TRP A 92 10.19 -4.03 8.43
C TRP A 92 11.11 -3.91 7.20
N VAL A 93 11.62 -2.72 6.90
CA VAL A 93 12.51 -2.50 5.75
C VAL A 93 14.00 -2.73 6.06
N ALA A 94 14.35 -3.01 7.32
CA ALA A 94 15.74 -3.15 7.76
C ALA A 94 16.49 -4.26 7.00
N ASP A 95 15.82 -5.39 6.78
CA ASP A 95 16.40 -6.59 6.15
C ASP A 95 16.34 -6.57 4.61
N ILE A 96 15.73 -5.54 4.01
CA ILE A 96 15.53 -5.47 2.56
C ILE A 96 16.82 -5.01 1.89
N ILE A 97 17.56 -5.92 1.25
CA ILE A 97 18.81 -5.57 0.56
C ILE A 97 18.51 -4.59 -0.60
N PRO A 98 19.13 -3.40 -0.66
CA PRO A 98 18.85 -2.41 -1.69
C PRO A 98 19.35 -2.84 -3.08
N VAL A 99 18.57 -2.54 -4.12
CA VAL A 99 18.91 -2.79 -5.56
C VAL A 99 20.09 -1.92 -6.06
N VAL A 100 20.74 -1.16 -5.18
CA VAL A 100 21.81 -0.22 -5.54
C VAL A 100 23.07 -0.92 -6.08
N GLU A 101 23.20 -2.24 -5.90
CA GLU A 101 24.40 -2.96 -6.38
C GLU A 101 24.26 -3.67 -7.75
N MET A 102 23.07 -3.88 -8.34
CA MET A 102 22.95 -4.40 -9.72
C MET A 102 21.60 -4.06 -10.39
N PRO A 103 21.56 -3.53 -11.63
CA PRO A 103 20.36 -2.92 -12.20
C PRO A 103 19.32 -3.89 -12.80
N LEU A 104 19.28 -5.18 -12.43
CA LEU A 104 18.44 -6.16 -13.15
C LEU A 104 17.69 -7.20 -12.30
N SER A 105 17.91 -7.27 -10.98
CA SER A 105 17.30 -8.31 -10.14
C SER A 105 16.38 -7.73 -9.06
N LEU A 106 15.19 -8.31 -8.94
CA LEU A 106 14.24 -7.99 -7.88
C LEU A 106 14.81 -8.40 -6.50
N PRO A 107 14.47 -7.68 -5.42
CA PRO A 107 14.88 -8.08 -4.07
C PRO A 107 14.40 -9.50 -3.74
N LYS A 108 15.19 -10.22 -2.96
CA LYS A 108 14.81 -11.54 -2.44
C LYS A 108 13.50 -11.41 -1.65
N GLY A 109 12.50 -12.23 -1.97
CA GLY A 109 11.17 -12.16 -1.35
C GLY A 109 10.17 -11.26 -2.08
N TYR A 110 10.56 -10.60 -3.18
CA TYR A 110 9.64 -9.80 -3.98
C TYR A 110 8.56 -10.68 -4.64
N ASP A 111 7.30 -10.25 -4.53
CA ASP A 111 6.08 -10.93 -5.01
C ASP A 111 5.67 -12.18 -4.19
N SER A 112 6.61 -12.81 -3.46
CA SER A 112 6.29 -13.90 -2.53
C SER A 112 5.96 -13.40 -1.12
N ASP A 113 6.84 -12.56 -0.56
CA ASP A 113 6.79 -12.14 0.84
C ASP A 113 6.47 -10.64 0.97
N HIS A 114 6.90 -9.83 0.00
CA HIS A 114 6.69 -8.38 0.02
C HIS A 114 6.75 -7.74 -1.38
N LYS A 115 6.50 -6.42 -1.44
CA LYS A 115 6.54 -5.62 -2.69
C LYS A 115 7.53 -4.46 -2.70
N TRP A 116 8.43 -4.44 -1.71
CA TRP A 116 9.55 -3.51 -1.69
C TRP A 116 10.53 -3.79 -2.83
N MET A 117 10.85 -2.75 -3.57
CA MET A 117 11.80 -2.70 -4.68
C MET A 117 13.17 -2.17 -4.23
N LYS A 118 13.24 -1.43 -3.12
CA LYS A 118 14.48 -0.90 -2.55
C LYS A 118 14.25 -0.48 -1.09
N LYS A 119 15.35 -0.20 -0.38
CA LYS A 119 15.29 0.50 0.91
C LYS A 119 14.72 1.92 0.73
N SER A 120 13.88 2.32 1.68
CA SER A 120 13.42 3.69 1.80
C SER A 120 14.61 4.63 1.97
N ILE A 121 14.53 5.80 1.33
CA ILE A 121 15.50 6.90 1.53
C ILE A 121 15.11 7.79 2.73
N PHE A 122 13.98 7.48 3.37
CA PHE A 122 13.47 8.08 4.61
C PHE A 122 13.52 7.06 5.75
#